data_AF-A0A4Y9SZA6-F1
#
_entry.id   AF-A0A4Y9SZA6-F1
#
_cell.length_a   1.000
_cell.length_b   1.000
_cell.length_c   1.000
_cell.angle_alpha   90.00
_cell.angle_beta   90.00
_cell.angle_gamma   90.00
#
_symmetry.space_group_name_H-M   'P 1'
#
loop_
_entity.id
_entity.type
_entity.pdbx_description
1 polymer ?
#
loop_
_entity_poly.entity_id
_entity_poly.type
_entity_poly.pdbx_seq_one_letter_code
_entity_poly.pdbx_strand_id
1 'polypeptide(L)'
;MTLLPLVEVQFVANAHNEWVALHLHIDASDPEPALQWLFGSPDLLAAVAPLDCVLQLASVAPLTPSVLKLLPPNRVILAIDAGALADSGAARQLDALHEHGYRVLLDGAPPVDAPRPAHSAVSLDCSGSA
;
A
#
# COMPACT_ATOMS: atom_id res chain seq x y z
N MET A 1 -19.60 -18.51 -7.94
CA MET A 1 -19.24 -18.32 -6.52
C MET A 1 -18.62 -16.95 -6.40
N THR A 2 -19.35 -15.97 -5.89
CA THR A 2 -18.82 -14.63 -5.67
C THR A 2 -18.08 -14.64 -4.33
N LEU A 3 -16.77 -14.88 -4.39
CA LEU A 3 -15.87 -14.69 -3.26
C LEU A 3 -15.61 -13.18 -3.17
N LEU A 4 -16.22 -12.52 -2.20
CA LEU A 4 -15.86 -11.14 -1.87
C LEU A 4 -14.41 -11.15 -1.36
N PRO A 5 -13.57 -10.19 -1.78
CA PRO A 5 -12.19 -10.13 -1.31
C PRO A 5 -12.17 -9.92 0.21
N LEU A 6 -11.35 -10.69 0.91
CA LEU A 6 -11.14 -10.49 2.34
C LEU A 6 -10.19 -9.30 2.52
N VAL A 7 -10.61 -8.32 3.31
CA VAL A 7 -9.80 -7.14 3.64
C VAL A 7 -9.57 -7.12 5.14
N GLU A 8 -8.32 -7.29 5.53
CA GLU A 8 -7.90 -7.04 6.90
C GLU A 8 -7.69 -5.54 7.11
N VAL A 9 -8.21 -5.03 8.23
CA VAL A 9 -8.18 -3.62 8.60
C VAL A 9 -7.57 -3.49 9.99
N GLN A 10 -6.49 -2.72 10.10
CA GLN A 10 -5.84 -2.41 11.37
C GLN A 10 -5.75 -0.89 11.56
N PHE A 11 -5.89 -0.40 12.80
CA PHE A 11 -5.71 1.02 13.11
C PHE A 11 -4.22 1.35 13.26
N VAL A 12 -3.80 2.44 12.63
CA VAL A 12 -2.45 2.98 12.78
C VAL A 12 -2.50 4.19 13.69
N ALA A 13 -1.75 4.13 14.79
CA ALA A 13 -1.60 5.22 15.73
C ALA A 13 -0.23 5.89 15.58
N ASN A 14 -0.16 7.21 15.79
CA ASN A 14 1.10 7.94 15.87
C ASN A 14 1.78 7.75 17.25
N ALA A 15 2.94 8.38 17.45
CA ALA A 15 3.68 8.33 18.71
C ALA A 15 2.93 8.93 19.93
N HIS A 16 1.86 9.68 19.69
CA HIS A 16 0.97 10.22 20.73
C HIS A 16 -0.28 9.35 20.97
N ASN A 17 -0.35 8.16 20.37
CA ASN A 17 -1.51 7.24 20.39
C ASN A 17 -2.76 7.79 19.70
N GLU A 18 -2.62 8.76 18.80
CA GLU A 18 -3.74 9.26 17.99
C GLU A 18 -3.89 8.38 16.75
N TRP A 19 -5.12 7.96 16.45
CA TRP A 19 -5.40 7.23 15.21
C TRP A 19 -5.27 8.17 14.02
N VAL A 20 -4.37 7.82 13.09
CA VAL A 20 -4.02 8.66 11.95
C VAL A 20 -4.28 7.99 10.60
N ALA A 21 -4.33 6.67 10.57
CA ALA A 21 -4.60 5.91 9.35
C ALA A 21 -5.22 4.54 9.62
N LEU A 22 -5.74 3.92 8.56
CA LEU A 22 -6.10 2.51 8.50
C LEU A 22 -5.08 1.78 7.64
N HIS A 23 -4.47 0.74 8.19
CA HIS A 23 -3.69 -0.22 7.42
C HIS A 23 -4.63 -1.25 6.81
N LEU A 24 -4.55 -1.41 5.49
CA LEU A 24 -5.41 -2.27 4.68
C LEU A 24 -4.55 -3.35 4.02
N HIS A 25 -4.87 -4.61 4.30
CA HIS A 25 -4.28 -5.75 3.64
C HIS A 25 -5.40 -6.52 2.92
N ILE A 26 -5.22 -6.79 1.63
CA ILE A 26 -6.22 -7.49 0.83
C ILE A 26 -5.71 -8.89 0.54
N ASP A 27 -6.35 -9.89 1.13
CA ASP A 27 -6.08 -11.29 0.83
C ASP A 27 -6.90 -11.71 -0.39
N ALA A 28 -6.26 -11.61 -1.56
CA ALA A 28 -6.86 -11.98 -2.83
C ALA A 28 -5.81 -12.61 -3.76
N SER A 29 -6.20 -13.67 -4.46
CA SER A 29 -5.36 -14.30 -5.49
C SER A 29 -5.09 -13.36 -6.68
N ASP A 30 -6.03 -12.45 -6.96
CA ASP A 30 -5.86 -11.37 -7.92
C ASP A 30 -6.16 -10.03 -7.23
N PRO A 31 -5.12 -9.26 -6.86
CA PRO A 31 -5.28 -8.02 -6.11
C PRO A 31 -5.89 -6.88 -6.93
N GLU A 32 -5.75 -6.84 -8.26
CA GLU A 32 -6.25 -5.71 -9.05
C GLU A 32 -7.80 -5.61 -9.01
N PRO A 33 -8.58 -6.66 -9.32
CA PRO A 33 -10.03 -6.64 -9.18
C PRO A 33 -10.49 -6.36 -7.75
N ALA A 34 -9.74 -6.84 -6.75
CA ALA A 34 -10.06 -6.61 -5.35
C ALA A 34 -9.86 -5.13 -4.95
N LEU A 35 -8.79 -4.50 -5.44
CA LEU A 35 -8.54 -3.06 -5.29
C LEU A 35 -9.62 -2.23 -5.98
N GLN A 36 -10.00 -2.62 -7.20
CA GLN A 36 -11.07 -1.95 -7.94
C GLN A 36 -12.42 -2.08 -7.22
N TRP A 37 -12.70 -3.24 -6.62
CA TRP A 37 -13.91 -3.44 -5.83
C TRP A 37 -13.91 -2.58 -4.56
N LEU A 38 -12.80 -2.59 -3.81
CA LEU A 38 -12.69 -1.86 -2.55
C LEU A 38 -12.74 -0.34 -2.76
N PHE A 39 -11.83 0.21 -3.59
CA PHE A 39 -11.71 1.65 -3.81
C PHE A 39 -12.66 2.19 -4.89
N GLY A 40 -13.28 1.32 -5.68
CA GLY A 40 -14.39 1.69 -6.55
C GLY A 40 -15.73 1.79 -5.84
N SER A 41 -15.82 1.28 -4.59
CA SER A 41 -16.98 1.49 -3.75
C SER A 41 -17.12 2.99 -3.43
N PRO A 42 -18.27 3.61 -3.75
CA PRO A 42 -18.49 5.01 -3.40
C PRO A 42 -18.38 5.20 -1.89
N ASP A 43 -17.89 6.36 -1.51
CA ASP A 43 -17.80 6.82 -0.12
C ASP A 43 -16.83 6.07 0.80
N LEU A 44 -16.07 5.04 0.37
CA LEU A 44 -15.11 4.36 1.27
C LEU A 44 -14.16 5.36 1.94
N LEU A 45 -13.47 6.19 1.15
CA LEU A 45 -12.52 7.18 1.66
C LEU A 45 -13.19 8.32 2.43
N ALA A 46 -14.47 8.57 2.16
CA ALA A 46 -15.28 9.53 2.90
C ALA A 46 -15.71 8.97 4.26
N ALA A 47 -16.08 7.69 4.32
CA ALA A 47 -16.53 7.00 5.53
C ALA A 47 -15.39 6.82 6.55
N VAL A 48 -14.16 6.67 6.09
CA VAL A 48 -12.98 6.57 6.97
C VAL A 48 -12.32 7.91 7.26
N ALA A 49 -12.82 9.02 6.70
CA ALA A 49 -12.29 10.35 7.00
C ALA A 49 -12.43 10.66 8.50
N PRO A 50 -11.42 11.30 9.13
CA PRO A 50 -10.25 11.95 8.52
C PRO A 50 -9.04 11.03 8.26
N LEU A 51 -9.14 9.73 8.50
CA LEU A 51 -8.01 8.80 8.44
C LEU A 51 -7.51 8.60 7.00
N ASP A 52 -6.19 8.53 6.83
CA ASP A 52 -5.55 8.06 5.60
C ASP A 52 -5.62 6.52 5.51
N CYS A 53 -5.38 5.96 4.33
CA CYS A 53 -5.24 4.53 4.14
C CYS A 53 -3.78 4.18 3.84
N VAL A 54 -3.20 3.24 4.58
CA VAL A 54 -1.95 2.58 4.24
C VAL A 54 -2.31 1.26 3.56
N LEU A 55 -2.10 1.17 2.26
CA LEU A 55 -2.43 -0.01 1.46
C LEU A 55 -1.20 -0.90 1.33
N GLN A 56 -1.25 -2.09 1.93
CA GLN A 56 -0.18 -3.08 1.84
C GLN A 56 -0.29 -3.89 0.55
N LEU A 57 0.81 -4.03 -0.18
CA LEU A 57 0.89 -4.80 -1.43
C LEU A 57 2.19 -5.61 -1.47
N ALA A 58 2.07 -6.89 -1.85
CA ALA A 58 3.22 -7.76 -2.04
C ALA A 58 4.06 -7.41 -3.29
N SER A 59 3.51 -6.63 -4.24
CA SER A 59 4.22 -6.18 -5.43
C SER A 59 3.58 -4.93 -6.04
N VAL A 60 4.28 -4.32 -7.00
CA VAL A 60 3.80 -3.14 -7.74
C VAL A 60 2.92 -3.49 -8.94
N ALA A 61 2.83 -4.76 -9.32
CA ALA A 61 2.05 -5.24 -10.46
C ALA A 61 0.56 -4.82 -10.44
N PRO A 62 -0.13 -4.79 -9.28
CA PRO A 62 -1.56 -4.45 -9.23
C PRO A 62 -1.83 -2.95 -9.44
N LEU A 63 -0.80 -2.10 -9.39
CA LEU A 63 -0.91 -0.65 -9.52
C LEU A 63 -1.02 -0.22 -10.99
N THR A 64 -2.02 -0.76 -11.69
CA THR A 64 -2.30 -0.41 -13.07
C THR A 64 -2.86 1.02 -13.17
N PRO A 65 -2.82 1.67 -14.35
CA PRO A 65 -3.43 2.99 -14.53
C PRO A 65 -4.92 3.04 -14.16
N SER A 66 -5.64 1.92 -14.29
CA SER A 66 -7.05 1.82 -13.89
C SER A 66 -7.21 1.86 -12.38
N VAL A 67 -6.37 1.13 -11.65
CA VAL A 67 -6.35 1.13 -10.18
C VAL A 67 -5.90 2.49 -9.64
N LEU A 68 -4.86 3.09 -10.20
CA LEU A 68 -4.33 4.38 -9.75
C LEU A 68 -5.34 5.54 -9.88
N LYS A 69 -6.33 5.44 -10.77
CA LYS A 69 -7.44 6.42 -10.85
C LYS A 69 -8.36 6.38 -9.62
N LEU A 70 -8.40 5.26 -8.91
CA LEU A 70 -9.22 5.04 -7.71
C LEU A 70 -8.45 5.37 -6.42
N LEU A 71 -7.12 5.53 -6.49
CA LEU A 71 -6.25 5.73 -5.34
C LEU A 71 -5.78 7.19 -5.28
N PRO A 72 -6.49 8.10 -4.61
CA PRO A 72 -6.04 9.47 -4.50
C PRO A 72 -4.73 9.55 -3.67
N PRO A 73 -3.63 10.12 -4.21
CA PRO A 73 -2.30 10.08 -3.58
C PRO A 73 -2.22 10.85 -2.25
N ASN A 74 -3.12 11.80 -2.04
CA ASN A 74 -3.24 12.55 -0.78
C ASN A 74 -3.94 11.78 0.35
N ARG A 75 -4.59 10.63 0.05
CA ARG A 75 -5.29 9.81 1.05
C ARG A 75 -4.80 8.37 1.11
N VAL A 76 -4.02 7.92 0.14
CA VAL A 76 -3.48 6.55 0.07
C VAL A 76 -1.96 6.58 0.11
N ILE A 77 -1.40 5.89 1.10
CA ILE A 77 0.02 5.58 1.24
C ILE A 77 0.21 4.14 0.76
N LEU A 78 1.20 3.89 -0.08
CA LEU A 78 1.49 2.56 -0.62
C LEU A 78 2.58 1.90 0.22
N ALA A 79 2.25 0.84 0.96
CA ALA A 79 3.22 0.00 1.67
C ALA A 79 3.52 -1.23 0.81
N ILE A 80 4.72 -1.27 0.23
CA ILE A 80 5.14 -2.30 -0.72
C ILE A 80 6.12 -3.22 -0.02
N ASP A 81 5.91 -4.53 -0.08
CA ASP A 81 6.87 -5.51 0.41
C ASP A 81 8.25 -5.21 -0.20
N ALA A 82 9.25 -5.03 0.65
CA ALA A 82 10.60 -4.68 0.23
C ALA A 82 11.23 -5.77 -0.67
N GLY A 83 10.78 -7.02 -0.55
CA GLY A 83 11.13 -8.13 -1.43
C GLY A 83 10.70 -7.91 -2.89
N ALA A 84 9.67 -7.09 -3.14
CA ALA A 84 9.23 -6.74 -4.49
C ALA A 84 10.30 -5.98 -5.29
N LEU A 85 11.31 -5.40 -4.63
CA LEU A 85 12.44 -4.75 -5.30
C LEU A 85 13.37 -5.75 -6.03
N ALA A 86 13.20 -7.05 -5.81
CA ALA A 86 13.87 -8.08 -6.60
C ALA A 86 13.37 -8.10 -8.06
N ASP A 87 12.15 -7.62 -8.31
CA ASP A 87 11.57 -7.58 -9.65
C ASP A 87 12.23 -6.48 -10.49
N SER A 88 12.59 -6.84 -11.71
CA SER A 88 13.23 -5.91 -12.65
C SER A 88 12.31 -4.73 -12.96
N GLY A 89 12.71 -3.53 -12.55
CA GLY A 89 11.97 -2.29 -12.82
C GLY A 89 11.04 -1.82 -11.70
N ALA A 90 10.87 -2.61 -10.62
CA ALA A 90 10.02 -2.22 -9.48
C ALA A 90 10.46 -0.88 -8.87
N ALA A 91 11.76 -0.70 -8.60
CA ALA A 91 12.30 0.55 -8.06
C ALA A 91 11.97 1.78 -8.92
N ARG A 92 12.11 1.66 -10.25
CA ARG A 92 11.79 2.72 -11.20
C ARG A 92 10.29 3.04 -11.22
N GLN A 93 9.45 2.01 -11.11
CA GLN A 93 8.00 2.22 -11.03
C GLN A 93 7.61 2.93 -9.73
N LEU A 94 8.25 2.61 -8.60
CA LEU A 94 8.04 3.31 -7.33
C LEU A 94 8.49 4.77 -7.39
N ASP A 95 9.63 5.06 -8.03
CA ASP A 95 10.07 6.44 -8.25
C ASP A 95 9.05 7.21 -9.11
N ALA A 96 8.54 6.59 -10.18
CA ALA A 96 7.50 7.20 -11.00
C ALA A 96 6.21 7.47 -10.19
N LEU A 97 5.80 6.55 -9.30
CA LEU A 97 4.65 6.79 -8.41
C LEU A 97 4.90 7.97 -7.48
N HIS A 98 6.12 8.11 -6.95
CA HIS A 98 6.49 9.25 -6.13
C HIS A 98 6.39 10.58 -6.91
N GLU A 99 6.85 10.62 -8.16
CA GLU A 99 6.68 11.79 -9.04
C GLU A 99 5.20 12.15 -9.28
N HIS A 100 4.29 11.18 -9.19
CA HIS A 100 2.85 11.39 -9.25
C HIS A 100 2.22 11.75 -7.89
N GLY A 101 3.03 11.99 -6.86
CA GLY A 101 2.62 12.46 -5.54
C GLY A 101 2.32 11.34 -4.54
N TYR A 102 2.55 10.08 -4.87
CA TYR A 102 2.33 8.98 -3.92
C TYR A 102 3.43 8.94 -2.86
N ARG A 103 2.99 8.65 -1.64
CA ARG A 103 3.88 8.29 -0.53
C ARG A 103 4.08 6.78 -0.56
N VAL A 104 5.34 6.34 -0.62
CA VAL A 104 5.71 4.93 -0.68
C VAL A 104 6.50 4.53 0.57
N LEU A 105 6.06 3.45 1.21
CA LEU A 105 6.74 2.75 2.28
C LEU A 105 7.23 1.41 1.75
N LEU A 106 8.45 1.02 2.12
CA LEU A 106 8.94 -0.34 1.93
C LEU A 106 8.72 -1.11 3.22
N ASP A 107 7.99 -2.21 3.15
CA ASP A 107 7.68 -3.06 4.29
C ASP A 107 8.69 -4.21 4.36
N GLY A 108 9.45 -4.27 5.45
CA GLY A 108 10.51 -5.26 5.63
C GLY A 108 11.87 -4.88 5.04
N ALA A 109 12.77 -5.87 4.98
CA ALA A 109 14.15 -5.67 4.56
C ALA A 109 14.30 -5.88 3.03
N PRO A 110 14.77 -4.89 2.27
CA PRO A 110 14.98 -5.06 0.84
C PRO A 110 16.16 -6.02 0.56
N PRO A 111 16.16 -6.71 -0.60
CA PRO A 111 17.29 -7.55 -1.00
C PRO A 111 18.59 -6.73 -1.05
N VAL A 112 19.71 -7.37 -0.70
CA VAL A 112 21.03 -6.71 -0.55
C VAL A 112 21.46 -5.95 -1.81
N ASP A 113 21.22 -6.53 -2.98
CA ASP A 113 21.64 -5.99 -4.28
C ASP A 113 20.50 -5.33 -5.06
N ALA A 114 19.31 -5.19 -4.47
CA ALA A 114 18.17 -4.60 -5.17
C ALA A 114 18.30 -3.06 -5.22
N PRO A 115 18.05 -2.44 -6.39
CA PRO A 115 18.01 -0.99 -6.50
C PRO A 115 16.89 -0.44 -5.60
N ARG A 116 17.21 0.59 -4.82
CA ARG A 116 16.24 1.27 -3.94
C ARG A 116 15.68 2.52 -4.62
N PRO A 117 14.38 2.79 -4.50
CA PRO A 117 13.80 4.05 -4.96
C PRO A 117 14.37 5.21 -4.14
N ALA A 118 14.52 6.37 -4.78
CA ALA A 118 15.15 7.55 -4.18
C ALA A 118 14.33 8.12 -3.01
N HIS A 119 13.01 7.92 -3.04
CA HIS A 119 12.06 8.52 -2.11
C HIS A 119 11.13 7.45 -1.51
N SER A 120 11.68 6.64 -0.61
CA SER A 120 10.91 5.70 0.20
C SER A 120 11.30 5.79 1.68
N ALA A 121 10.34 5.55 2.56
CA ALA A 121 10.62 5.26 3.96
C ALA A 121 10.50 3.75 4.20
N VAL A 122 11.19 3.23 5.22
CA VAL A 122 11.13 1.82 5.59
C VAL A 122 10.19 1.66 6.78
N SER A 123 9.24 0.74 6.67
CA SER A 123 8.42 0.25 7.77
C SER A 123 9.06 -1.02 8.35
N LEU A 124 9.07 -1.10 9.68
CA LEU A 124 9.51 -2.27 10.42
C LEU A 124 8.33 -2.74 11.25
N ASP A 125 7.84 -3.93 10.95
CA ASP A 125 6.88 -4.60 11.83
C ASP A 125 7.62 -5.11 13.08
N CYS A 126 7.33 -4.46 14.21
CA CYS A 126 7.88 -4.83 15.52
C CYS A 126 7.03 -5.86 16.27
N SER A 127 5.94 -6.35 15.68
CA SER A 127 5.06 -7.35 16.32
C SER A 127 5.69 -8.75 16.38
N GLY A 128 6.78 -8.98 15.64
CA GLY A 128 7.44 -10.28 15.48
C GLY A 128 8.74 -10.52 16.26
N SER A 129 9.17 -9.65 17.19
CA SER A 129 10.38 -9.87 17.99
C SER A 129 10.10 -10.04 19.48
N ALA A 130 9.94 -11.29 19.92
CA ALA A 130 10.10 -11.75 21.29
C ALA A 130 10.74 -13.15 21.31
#